data_AF-A0A8S3EU64-F1
#
_entry.id   AF-A0A8S3EU64-F1
#
_cell.length_a   1.000
_cell.length_b   1.000
_cell.length_c   1.000
_cell.angle_alpha   90.00
_cell.angle_beta   90.00
_cell.angle_gamma   90.00
#
_symmetry.space_group_name_H-M   'P 1'
#
loop_
_entity.id
_entity.type
_entity.pdbx_description
1 polymer ?
#
loop_
_entity_poly.entity_id
_entity_poly.type
_entity_poly.pdbx_seq_one_letter_code
_entity_poly.pdbx_strand_id
1 'polypeptide(L)' 'LGQISTISDALNLLGDTENEAYAIFRTVEKNRNTCTLCTAHFNFQTLHLSIYESNPKTTHEPSIIYNLKDLFI' A
#
# COMPACT_ATOMS: atom_id res chain seq x y z
N LEU A 1 -12.13 -11.60 -6.41
CA LEU A 1 -10.78 -11.32 -5.88
C LEU A 1 -10.07 -12.67 -5.77
N GLY A 2 -8.95 -12.85 -6.45
CA GLY A 2 -8.17 -14.10 -6.38
C GLY A 2 -7.57 -14.34 -4.99
N GLN A 3 -6.94 -15.49 -4.79
CA GLN A 3 -6.23 -15.78 -3.55
C GLN A 3 -5.03 -14.83 -3.40
N ILE A 4 -4.90 -14.19 -2.24
CA ILE A 4 -3.73 -13.39 -1.86
C ILE A 4 -2.81 -14.33 -1.08
N SER A 5 -1.66 -14.70 -1.68
CA SER A 5 -0.73 -15.67 -1.09
C SER A 5 0.62 -15.06 -0.75
N THR A 6 0.96 -13.93 -1.37
CA THR A 6 2.22 -13.22 -1.17
C THR A 6 1.99 -11.74 -0.85
N ILE A 7 3.00 -11.08 -0.31
CA ILE A 7 2.99 -9.62 -0.13
C ILE A 7 2.80 -8.92 -1.48
N SER A 8 3.44 -9.42 -2.55
CA SER A 8 3.30 -8.89 -3.91
C SER A 8 1.85 -8.92 -4.39
N ASP A 9 1.11 -10.01 -4.13
CA ASP A 9 -0.31 -10.11 -4.49
C ASP A 9 -1.14 -9.02 -3.78
N ALA A 10 -0.85 -8.78 -2.50
CA ALA A 10 -1.52 -7.75 -1.72
C ALA A 10 -1.19 -6.33 -2.24
N LEU A 11 0.08 -6.04 -2.54
CA LEU A 11 0.51 -4.75 -3.09
C LEU A 11 -0.09 -4.51 -4.49
N ASN A 12 -0.16 -5.54 -5.32
CA ASN A 12 -0.78 -5.48 -6.65
C ASN A 12 -2.28 -5.17 -6.57
N LEU A 13 -2.98 -5.75 -5.59
CA LEU A 13 -4.39 -5.44 -5.34
C LEU A 13 -4.57 -4.02 -4.80
N LEU A 14 -3.76 -3.62 -3.81
CA LEU A 14 -3.89 -2.30 -3.19
C LEU A 14 -3.46 -1.15 -4.10
N GLY A 15 -2.60 -1.43 -5.07
CA GLY A 15 -2.20 -0.51 -6.13
C GLY A 15 -3.10 -0.52 -7.35
N ASP A 16 -4.24 -1.20 -7.29
CA ASP A 16 -5.17 -1.29 -8.42
C ASP A 16 -5.87 0.04 -8.69
N THR A 17 -5.74 0.52 -9.93
CA THR A 17 -6.33 1.75 -10.44
C THR A 17 -7.50 1.48 -11.38
N GLU A 18 -7.89 0.21 -11.57
CA GLU A 18 -9.06 -0.14 -12.39
C GLU A 18 -10.35 0.45 -11.80
N ASN A 19 -11.31 0.78 -12.68
CA ASN A 19 -12.53 1.51 -12.35
C ASN A 19 -12.24 2.88 -11.73
N GLU A 20 -11.94 3.88 -12.56
CA GLU A 20 -11.65 5.27 -12.15
C GLU A 20 -12.67 5.81 -11.14
N ALA A 21 -13.92 5.35 -11.21
CA ALA A 21 -14.96 5.76 -10.29
C ALA A 21 -14.75 5.26 -8.84
N TYR A 22 -14.15 4.09 -8.65
CA TYR A 22 -14.00 3.40 -7.37
C TYR A 22 -12.69 2.60 -7.21
N ALA A 23 -11.61 3.07 -7.82
CA ALA A 23 -10.29 2.46 -7.71
C ALA A 23 -9.84 2.27 -6.25
N ILE A 24 -9.07 1.22 -5.98
CA ILE A 24 -8.48 0.95 -4.67
C ILE A 24 -7.37 1.98 -4.42
N PHE A 25 -6.44 2.11 -5.37
CA PHE A 25 -5.47 3.18 -5.40
C PHE A 25 -6.02 4.39 -6.14
N ARG A 26 -6.36 5.45 -5.42
CA ARG A 26 -6.94 6.66 -6.00
C ARG A 26 -5.84 7.66 -6.33
N THR A 27 -5.72 8.01 -7.60
CA THR A 27 -4.90 9.13 -8.06
C THR A 27 -5.69 10.44 -7.96
N VAL A 28 -4.98 11.56 -7.91
CA VAL A 28 -5.63 12.88 -7.91
C VAL A 28 -6.19 13.14 -9.30
N GLU A 29 -7.51 13.24 -9.41
CA GLU A 29 -8.21 13.64 -10.63
C GLU A 29 -8.82 15.03 -10.47
N LYS A 30 -8.96 15.75 -11.60
CA LYS A 30 -9.40 17.16 -11.64
C LYS A 30 -10.78 17.42 -11.00
N ASN A 31 -11.58 16.38 -10.78
CA ASN A 31 -12.94 16.44 -10.24
C ASN A 31 -13.16 15.56 -8.99
N ARG A 32 -12.09 15.04 -8.37
CA ARG A 32 -12.16 14.19 -7.16
C ARG A 32 -11.29 14.77 -6.06
N ASN A 33 -11.89 15.01 -4.89
CA ASN A 33 -11.20 15.60 -3.74
C ASN A 33 -10.52 14.55 -2.82
N THR A 34 -10.38 13.31 -3.28
CA THR A 34 -9.82 12.21 -2.47
C THR A 34 -8.79 11.44 -3.27
N CYS A 35 -7.65 11.15 -2.66
CA CYS A 35 -6.61 10.29 -3.21
C CYS A 35 -6.10 9.33 -2.14
N THR A 36 -5.39 8.27 -2.57
CA THR A 36 -4.64 7.41 -1.66
C THR A 36 -3.32 8.11 -1.34
N LEU A 37 -3.12 8.48 -0.08
CA LEU A 37 -1.89 9.16 0.37
C LEU A 37 -0.75 8.18 0.63
N CYS A 38 -1.07 6.99 1.16
CA CYS A 38 -0.10 5.93 1.36
C CYS A 38 -0.77 4.55 1.45
N THR A 39 0.05 3.52 1.28
CA THR A 39 -0.26 2.13 1.63
C THR A 39 0.66 1.70 2.77
N ALA A 40 0.09 1.05 3.79
CA ALA A 40 0.83 0.51 4.92
C ALA A 40 0.79 -1.02 4.91
N HIS A 41 1.96 -1.65 5.03
CA HIS A 41 2.12 -3.09 5.12
C HIS A 41 2.77 -3.45 6.45
N PHE A 42 2.06 -4.23 7.26
CA PHE A 42 2.54 -4.74 8.54
C PHE A 42 2.97 -6.20 8.40
N ASN A 43 4.27 -6.46 8.57
CA ASN A 43 4.80 -7.82 8.59
C ASN A 43 5.02 -8.26 10.04
N PHE A 44 4.11 -9.08 10.57
CA PHE A 44 4.19 -9.57 11.95
C PHE A 44 5.29 -10.61 12.18
N GLN A 45 5.77 -11.30 11.13
CA GLN A 45 6.87 -12.27 11.27
C GLN A 45 8.20 -11.56 11.50
N THR A 46 8.45 -10.47 10.78
CA THR A 46 9.68 -9.68 10.91
C THR A 46 9.53 -8.48 11.84
N LEU A 47 8.29 -8.17 12.26
CA LEU A 47 7.91 -7.00 13.05
C LEU A 47 8.30 -5.68 12.38
N HIS A 48 8.11 -5.58 11.07
CA HIS A 48 8.31 -4.34 10.31
C HIS A 48 6.99 -3.73 9.84
N LEU A 49 6.94 -2.40 9.83
CA LEU A 49 5.93 -1.61 9.13
C LEU A 49 6.59 -0.93 7.92
N SER A 50 6.12 -1.26 6.73
CA SER A 50 6.52 -0.65 5.47
C SER A 50 5.46 0.36 5.01
N ILE A 51 5.87 1.57 4.66
CA ILE A 51 4.98 2.63 4.13
C ILE A 51 5.36 2.92 2.68
N TYR A 52 4.37 2.88 1.79
CA TYR A 52 4.49 3.24 0.38
C TYR A 52 3.69 4.53 0.15
N GLU A 53 4.36 5.62 -0.18
CA GLU A 53 3.70 6.91 -0.46
C GLU A 53 3.28 7.04 -1.94
N SER A 54 3.75 6.11 -2.78
CA SER A 54 3.38 5.97 -4.19
C SER A 54 2.53 4.72 -4.39
N ASN A 55 2.07 4.49 -5.63
CA ASN A 55 1.30 3.30 -5.96
C ASN A 55 2.14 2.03 -5.71
N PRO A 56 1.74 1.16 -4.76
CA PRO A 56 2.53 -0.02 -4.38
C PRO A 56 2.58 -1.11 -5.47
N LYS A 57 1.70 -1.07 -6.48
CA LYS A 57 1.72 -1.97 -7.64
C LYS A 57 2.83 -1.60 -8.63
N THR A 58 3.22 -0.33 -8.70
CA THR A 58 4.31 0.14 -9.57
C THR A 58 5.62 0.34 -8.82
N THR A 59 5.54 0.73 -7.55
CA THR A 59 6.68 0.99 -6.68
C THR A 59 6.74 -0.11 -5.63
N HIS A 60 7.62 -1.09 -5.86
CA HIS A 60 7.70 -2.31 -5.05
C HIS A 60 8.54 -2.13 -3.77
N GLU A 61 9.26 -1.01 -3.66
CA GLU A 61 10.06 -0.67 -2.49
C GLU A 61 9.34 0.37 -1.63
N PRO A 62 9.26 0.17 -0.30
CA PRO A 62 8.65 1.15 0.58
C PRO A 62 9.54 2.39 0.75
N SER A 63 8.91 3.56 0.87
CA SER A 63 9.59 4.82 1.17
C SER A 63 10.18 4.83 2.59
N ILE A 64 9.50 4.15 3.53
CA ILE A 64 9.90 4.10 4.93
C ILE A 64 9.69 2.68 5.47
N ILE A 65 10.63 2.19 6.27
CA ILE A 65 10.51 0.94 7.02
C ILE A 65 10.77 1.24 8.49
N TYR A 66 9.78 0.95 9.34
CA TYR A 66 9.90 1.02 10.80
C TYR A 66 10.04 -0.38 11.38
N ASN A 67 10.95 -0.54 12.34
CA ASN A 67 10.99 -1.73 13.19
C ASN A 67 10.03 -1.52 14.36
N LEU A 68 8.96 -2.32 14.41
CA LEU A 68 7.92 -2.20 15.43
C LEU A 68 8.43 -2.56 16.83
N LYS A 69 9.56 -3.27 16.95
CA LYS A 69 10.18 -3.53 18.26
C LYS A 69 10.62 -2.24 18.96
N ASP A 70 10.92 -1.19 18.20
CA ASP A 70 11.39 0.07 18.73
C ASP A 70 10.27 0.85 19.46
N LEU A 71 9.01 0.44 19.29
CA LEU A 71 7.84 1.04 19.95
C LEU A 71 7.55 0.48 21.34
N PHE A 72 8.17 -0.63 21.72
CA PHE A 72 7.92 -1.32 22.99
C PHE A 72 9.09 -1.17 23.99
N ILE A 73 9.86 -0.09 23.87
CA ILE A 73 10.99 0.27 24.75
C ILE A 73 10.52 1.21 25.87
#